data_AF-A0A9Q0ERX9-F1
#
_entry.id   AF-A0A9Q0ERX9-F1
#
_cell.length_a   1.000
_cell.length_b   1.000
_cell.length_c   1.000
_cell.angle_alpha   90.00
_cell.angle_beta   90.00
_cell.angle_gamma   90.00
#
_symmetry.space_group_name_H-M   'P 1'
#
loop_
_entity.id
_entity.type
_entity.pdbx_description
1 polymer ?
#
loop_
_entity_poly.entity_id
_entity_poly.type
_entity_poly.pdbx_seq_one_letter_code
_entity_poly.pdbx_strand_id
1 'polypeptide(L)'
;MYTLWLPTGPSAEEMVLYTGPSAVLMVLYTGPSAVVMVLVTGPSAVVMVLVTECLRVLPPSAVLMVLYTGPSAVVMVLVTGPSAVVMVLVTGPSAVLMVLVTGPSAVVMVLVTGPSAVVMVLVTGPSAVVMVLLNIYTV
;
A
#
# COMPACT_ATOMS: atom_id res chain seq x y z
N MET A 1 13.23 -3.42 13.19
CA MET A 1 12.96 -2.03 13.61
C MET A 1 11.45 -1.82 13.61
N TYR A 2 10.90 -1.12 14.61
CA TYR A 2 9.48 -0.73 14.64
C TYR A 2 9.40 0.78 14.43
N THR A 3 8.73 1.21 13.37
CA THR A 3 8.56 2.63 13.06
C THR A 3 7.09 2.92 12.84
N LEU A 4 6.55 3.81 13.66
CA LEU A 4 5.23 4.39 13.51
C LEU A 4 5.38 5.80 12.95
N TRP A 5 4.70 6.08 11.86
CA TRP A 5 4.86 7.32 11.13
C TRP A 5 3.48 7.95 10.87
N LEU A 6 3.30 9.17 11.39
CA LEU A 6 2.00 9.82 11.66
C LEU A 6 1.97 11.27 11.13
N PRO A 7 2.04 11.48 9.81
CA PRO A 7 1.82 12.78 9.20
C PRO A 7 0.39 13.29 9.43
N THR A 8 0.27 14.58 9.71
CA THR A 8 -1.01 15.28 9.72
C THR A 8 -0.84 16.61 9.01
N GLY A 9 -1.64 16.88 7.98
CA GLY A 9 -1.53 18.13 7.22
C GLY A 9 -2.52 18.21 6.06
N PRO A 10 -2.69 19.41 5.46
CA PRO A 10 -3.62 19.63 4.35
C PRO A 10 -3.19 18.93 3.05
N SER A 11 -1.91 18.58 2.95
CA SER A 11 -1.32 17.80 1.86
C SER A 11 -0.02 17.19 2.38
N ALA A 12 0.25 15.92 2.11
CA ALA A 12 1.54 15.31 2.43
C ALA A 12 2.12 14.56 1.24
N GLU A 13 3.40 14.82 0.96
CA GLU A 13 4.23 14.08 0.01
C GLU A 13 5.35 13.40 0.79
N GLU A 14 5.29 12.08 0.84
CA GLU A 14 5.93 11.31 1.90
C GLU A 14 6.65 10.11 1.32
N MET A 15 7.93 9.98 1.66
CA MET A 15 8.75 8.86 1.25
C MET A 15 9.36 8.19 2.49
N VAL A 16 8.95 6.95 2.73
CA VAL A 16 9.51 6.12 3.80
C VAL A 16 10.41 5.06 3.17
N LEU A 17 11.70 5.11 3.49
CA LEU A 17 12.68 4.13 3.02
C LEU A 17 13.24 3.35 4.19
N TYR A 18 13.16 2.02 4.12
CA TYR A 18 13.78 1.12 5.07
C TYR A 18 14.63 0.06 4.39
N THR A 19 15.87 -0.08 4.86
CA THR A 19 16.82 -1.13 4.49
C THR A 19 17.29 -1.81 5.78
N GLY A 20 17.06 -3.12 5.94
CA GLY A 20 17.53 -3.81 7.13
C GLY A 20 17.05 -5.25 7.26
N PRO A 21 17.46 -5.97 8.31
CA PRO A 21 17.17 -7.40 8.48
C PRO A 21 15.68 -7.69 8.73
N SER A 22 14.96 -6.79 9.40
CA SER A 22 13.54 -6.98 9.76
C SER A 22 12.84 -5.64 9.93
N ALA A 23 11.76 -5.42 9.18
CA ALA A 23 10.96 -4.19 9.24
C ALA A 23 9.56 -4.45 9.81
N VAL A 24 9.10 -3.60 10.72
CA VAL A 24 7.68 -3.42 11.02
C VAL A 24 7.36 -1.95 10.84
N LEU A 25 6.60 -1.64 9.80
CA LEU A 25 6.29 -0.29 9.36
C LEU A 25 4.79 -0.04 9.45
N MET A 26 4.41 0.97 10.24
CA MET A 26 3.05 1.48 10.32
C MET A 26 3.04 2.91 9.80
N VAL A 27 2.33 3.15 8.71
CA VAL A 27 2.11 4.50 8.15
C VAL A 27 0.64 4.83 8.30
N LEU A 28 0.34 5.93 8.98
CA LEU A 28 -1.02 6.44 9.14
C LEU A 28 -1.08 7.89 8.68
N TYR A 29 -1.78 8.13 7.57
CA TYR A 29 -2.05 9.48 7.08
C TYR A 29 -3.51 9.86 7.25
N THR A 30 -3.73 11.06 7.78
CA THR A 30 -5.04 11.71 7.85
C THR A 30 -4.95 13.11 7.23
N GLY A 31 -5.76 13.35 6.20
CA GLY A 31 -5.82 14.66 5.57
C GLY A 31 -6.54 14.65 4.21
N PRO A 32 -6.64 15.80 3.53
CA PRO A 32 -7.40 15.94 2.29
C PRO A 32 -6.70 15.41 1.04
N SER A 33 -5.37 15.28 1.05
CA SER A 33 -4.62 14.74 -0.08
C SER A 33 -3.29 14.12 0.36
N ALA A 34 -3.01 12.92 -0.13
CA ALA A 34 -1.81 12.17 0.25
C ALA A 34 -1.09 11.62 -0.98
N VAL A 35 0.23 11.78 -1.01
CA VAL A 35 1.12 10.98 -1.86
C VAL A 35 2.09 10.26 -0.94
N VAL A 36 1.91 8.95 -0.78
CA VAL A 36 2.71 8.12 0.12
C VAL A 36 3.47 7.08 -0.69
N MET A 37 4.80 7.09 -0.58
CA MET A 37 5.67 6.04 -1.09
C MET A 37 6.35 5.32 0.07
N VAL A 38 6.19 4.01 0.13
CA VAL A 38 6.86 3.15 1.10
C VAL A 38 7.75 2.17 0.35
N LEU A 39 9.06 2.24 0.59
CA LEU A 39 10.06 1.34 0.05
C LEU A 39 10.71 0.54 1.17
N VAL A 40 10.59 -0.78 1.10
CA VAL A 40 11.15 -1.69 2.10
C VAL A 40 11.99 -2.75 1.42
N THR A 41 13.25 -2.85 1.85
CA THR A 41 14.20 -3.87 1.42
C THR A 41 14.73 -4.62 2.63
N GLY A 42 14.60 -5.94 2.62
CA GLY A 42 15.07 -6.74 3.75
C GLY A 42 14.57 -8.17 3.76
N PRO A 43 15.20 -9.06 4.54
CA PRO A 43 14.81 -10.47 4.73
C PRO A 43 13.32 -10.67 5.03
N SER A 44 12.77 -9.79 5.87
CA SER A 44 11.39 -9.89 6.33
C SER A 44 10.80 -8.51 6.57
N ALA A 45 9.55 -8.29 6.17
CA ALA A 45 8.83 -7.07 6.51
C ALA A 45 7.34 -7.29 6.77
N VAL A 46 6.82 -6.53 7.73
CA VAL A 46 5.39 -6.27 7.89
C VAL A 46 5.17 -4.79 7.62
N VAL A 47 4.36 -4.48 6.60
CA VAL A 47 4.03 -3.12 6.20
C VAL A 47 2.52 -2.93 6.30
N MET A 48 2.10 -1.96 7.10
CA MET A 48 0.72 -1.54 7.21
C MET A 48 0.63 -0.08 6.81
N VAL A 49 -0.19 0.23 5.81
CA VAL A 49 -0.44 1.62 5.40
C VAL A 49 -1.93 1.90 5.48
N LEU A 50 -2.28 2.92 6.26
CA LEU A 50 -3.63 3.44 6.40
C LEU A 50 -3.66 4.89 5.93
N VAL A 51 -4.43 5.14 4.87
CA VAL A 51 -4.70 6.48 4.36
C VAL A 51 -6.19 6.74 4.47
N THR A 52 -6.55 7.70 5.31
CA THR A 52 -7.96 8.10 5.53
C THR A 52 -8.12 9.57 5.20
N GLU A 53 -8.99 9.89 4.25
CA GLU A 53 -9.23 11.28 3.89
C GLU A 53 -10.40 11.90 4.66
N CYS A 54 -10.12 13.03 5.31
CA CYS A 54 -11.09 13.81 6.08
C CYS A 54 -11.38 15.15 5.38
N LEU A 55 -12.66 15.35 5.04
CA LEU A 55 -13.36 16.61 4.69
C LEU A 55 -13.35 17.14 3.23
N ARG A 56 -14.39 17.96 3.01
CA ARG A 56 -15.24 18.14 1.81
C ARG A 56 -14.84 19.28 0.86
N VAL A 57 -13.67 19.91 1.01
CA VAL A 57 -13.44 21.28 0.52
C VAL A 57 -12.64 21.38 -0.80
N LEU A 58 -11.95 20.33 -1.23
CA LEU A 58 -11.31 20.19 -2.56
C LEU A 58 -11.63 18.78 -3.07
N PRO A 59 -11.44 18.41 -4.36
CA PRO A 59 -11.51 17.01 -4.77
C PRO A 59 -10.37 16.24 -4.07
N PRO A 60 -10.67 15.44 -3.04
CA PRO A 60 -9.64 14.77 -2.24
C PRO A 60 -9.08 13.58 -3.04
N SER A 61 -7.77 13.36 -2.96
CA SER A 61 -7.11 12.30 -3.72
C SER A 61 -5.91 11.71 -2.98
N ALA A 62 -5.94 10.39 -2.87
CA ALA A 62 -4.84 9.60 -2.30
C ALA A 62 -4.10 8.83 -3.40
N VAL A 63 -2.77 8.97 -3.44
CA VAL A 63 -1.88 8.14 -4.23
C VAL A 63 -0.95 7.40 -3.28
N LEU A 64 -0.93 6.07 -3.39
CA LEU A 64 -0.15 5.21 -2.53
C LEU A 64 0.65 4.20 -3.37
N MET A 65 1.96 4.20 -3.14
CA MET A 65 2.90 3.23 -3.71
C MET A 65 3.55 2.46 -2.57
N VAL A 66 3.43 1.14 -2.58
CA VAL A 66 4.16 0.27 -1.66
C VAL A 66 5.03 -0.68 -2.47
N LEU A 67 6.33 -0.64 -2.22
CA LEU A 67 7.31 -1.52 -2.84
C LEU A 67 8.05 -2.29 -1.78
N TYR A 68 7.97 -3.62 -1.88
CA TYR A 68 8.75 -4.53 -1.05
C TYR A 68 9.60 -5.44 -1.92
N THR A 69 10.87 -5.58 -1.53
CA THR A 69 11.76 -6.62 -2.07
C THR A 69 12.42 -7.39 -0.95
N GLY A 70 12.23 -8.71 -0.95
CA GLY A 70 12.89 -9.60 -0.02
C GLY A 70 12.24 -10.98 0.10
N PRO A 71 12.80 -11.86 0.93
CA PRO A 71 12.33 -13.23 1.16
C PRO A 71 10.85 -13.34 1.56
N SER A 72 10.40 -12.54 2.52
CA SER A 72 9.06 -12.67 3.10
C SER A 72 8.40 -11.32 3.42
N ALA A 73 7.22 -11.09 2.85
CA ALA A 73 6.44 -9.88 3.10
C ALA A 73 5.02 -10.18 3.60
N VAL A 74 4.57 -9.36 4.54
CA VAL A 74 3.15 -9.14 4.83
C VAL A 74 2.85 -7.67 4.58
N VAL A 75 1.97 -7.38 3.62
CA VAL A 75 1.57 -6.02 3.25
C VAL A 75 0.07 -5.86 3.40
N MET A 76 -0.35 -4.89 4.20
CA MET A 76 -1.74 -4.49 4.34
C MET A 76 -1.88 -3.03 3.94
N VAL A 77 -2.76 -2.76 3.00
CA VAL A 77 -3.07 -1.40 2.54
C VAL A 77 -4.55 -1.16 2.73
N LEU A 78 -4.88 -0.09 3.45
CA LEU A 78 -6.24 0.39 3.62
C LEU A 78 -6.30 1.85 3.18
N VAL A 79 -7.10 2.14 2.16
CA VAL A 79 -7.32 3.50 1.67
C VAL A 79 -8.81 3.80 1.66
N THR A 80 -9.19 4.89 2.33
CA THR A 80 -10.57 5.37 2.33
C THR A 80 -10.60 6.81 1.87
N GLY A 81 -11.29 7.09 0.77
CA GLY A 81 -11.35 8.43 0.21
C GLY A 81 -12.19 8.52 -1.06
N PRO A 82 -12.50 9.74 -1.52
CA PRO A 82 -13.32 9.98 -2.71
C PRO A 82 -12.65 9.51 -4.01
N SER A 83 -11.33 9.70 -4.13
CA SER A 83 -10.53 9.16 -5.22
C SER A 83 -9.21 8.55 -4.70
N ALA A 84 -8.88 7.35 -5.16
CA ALA A 84 -7.70 6.62 -4.70
C ALA A 84 -6.97 5.92 -5.84
N VAL A 85 -5.65 6.04 -5.87
CA VAL A 85 -4.75 5.25 -6.70
C VAL A 85 -3.80 4.48 -5.80
N VAL A 86 -3.87 3.16 -5.87
CA VAL A 86 -3.04 2.25 -5.06
C VAL A 86 -2.24 1.36 -5.99
N MET A 87 -0.92 1.40 -5.83
CA MET A 87 -0.01 0.47 -6.48
C MET A 87 0.76 -0.29 -5.41
N VAL A 88 0.75 -1.62 -5.49
CA VAL A 88 1.55 -2.45 -4.59
C VAL A 88 2.38 -3.42 -5.42
N LEU A 89 3.70 -3.41 -5.18
CA LEU A 89 4.66 -4.29 -5.80
C LEU A 89 5.41 -5.08 -4.73
N VAL A 90 5.31 -6.40 -4.80
CA VAL A 90 5.98 -7.31 -3.86
C VAL A 90 6.78 -8.33 -4.63
N THR A 91 8.10 -8.32 -4.42
CA THR A 91 9.03 -9.26 -5.03
C THR A 91 9.65 -10.13 -3.95
N GLY A 92 9.37 -11.42 -3.98
CA GLY A 92 9.87 -12.32 -2.95
C GLY A 92 9.35 -13.76 -3.01
N PRO A 93 10.09 -14.74 -2.43
CA PRO A 93 9.67 -16.12 -2.24
C PRO A 93 8.27 -16.30 -1.64
N SER A 94 7.90 -15.46 -0.68
CA SER A 94 6.63 -15.57 0.04
C SER A 94 6.03 -14.20 0.30
N ALA A 95 4.81 -13.98 -0.17
CA ALA A 95 4.10 -12.73 0.01
C ALA A 95 2.67 -12.97 0.50
N VAL A 96 2.25 -12.22 1.51
CA VAL A 96 0.84 -12.08 1.88
C VAL A 96 0.46 -10.62 1.71
N LEU A 97 -0.57 -10.36 0.92
CA LEU A 97 -0.98 -9.01 0.59
C LEU A 97 -2.49 -8.87 0.68
N MET A 98 -2.92 -7.83 1.39
CA MET A 98 -4.31 -7.43 1.50
C MET A 98 -4.42 -5.96 1.12
N VAL A 99 -5.28 -5.66 0.16
CA VAL A 99 -5.57 -4.29 -0.25
C VAL A 99 -7.06 -4.05 -0.12
N LEU A 100 -7.44 -3.07 0.69
CA LEU A 100 -8.81 -2.60 0.84
C LEU A 100 -8.88 -1.13 0.44
N VAL A 101 -9.68 -0.83 -0.58
CA VAL A 101 -9.93 0.54 -1.03
C VAL A 101 -11.42 0.82 -1.02
N THR A 102 -11.83 1.87 -0.32
CA THR A 102 -13.23 2.29 -0.24
C THR A 102 -13.39 3.71 -0.75
N GLY A 103 -14.19 3.90 -1.81
CA GLY A 103 -14.36 5.21 -2.40
C GLY A 103 -15.25 5.23 -3.65
N PRO A 104 -15.82 6.40 -4.01
CA PRO A 104 -16.45 6.68 -5.31
C PRO A 104 -15.62 6.21 -6.51
N SER A 105 -14.33 6.54 -6.54
CA SER A 105 -13.41 6.24 -7.63
C SER A 105 -12.12 5.60 -7.11
N ALA A 106 -11.75 4.43 -7.63
CA ALA A 106 -10.54 3.73 -7.20
C ALA A 106 -9.82 3.06 -8.38
N VAL A 107 -8.49 3.19 -8.40
CA VAL A 107 -7.60 2.43 -9.26
C VAL A 107 -6.65 1.64 -8.38
N VAL A 108 -6.65 0.32 -8.52
CA VAL A 108 -5.78 -0.57 -7.75
C VAL A 108 -4.99 -1.46 -8.70
N MET A 109 -3.67 -1.42 -8.56
CA MET A 109 -2.75 -2.29 -9.28
C MET A 109 -1.90 -3.06 -8.28
N VAL A 110 -1.94 -4.38 -8.37
CA VAL A 110 -1.14 -5.27 -7.53
C VAL A 110 -0.27 -6.13 -8.42
N LEU A 111 1.05 -6.07 -8.19
CA LEU A 111 2.01 -6.97 -8.80
C LEU A 111 2.71 -7.77 -7.70
N VAL A 112 2.60 -9.09 -7.76
CA VAL A 112 3.36 -9.98 -6.89
C VAL A 112 4.15 -10.96 -7.74
N THR A 113 5.45 -11.06 -7.47
CA THR A 113 6.35 -11.97 -8.19
C THR A 113 7.09 -12.86 -7.21
N GLY A 114 6.95 -14.18 -7.38
CA GLY A 114 7.63 -15.17 -6.57
C GLY A 114 6.92 -16.53 -6.49
N PRO A 115 7.55 -17.55 -5.92
CA PRO A 115 7.01 -18.91 -5.85
C PRO A 115 5.75 -19.09 -5.00
N SER A 116 5.47 -18.22 -4.03
CA SER A 116 4.28 -18.31 -3.18
C SER A 116 3.70 -16.93 -2.88
N ALA A 117 2.41 -16.75 -3.17
CA ALA A 117 1.69 -15.51 -2.86
C ALA A 117 0.25 -15.77 -2.45
N VAL A 118 -0.22 -15.03 -1.45
CA VAL A 118 -1.64 -14.88 -1.12
C VAL A 118 -1.99 -13.41 -1.31
N VAL A 119 -2.95 -13.14 -2.19
CA VAL A 119 -3.42 -11.79 -2.49
C VAL A 119 -4.93 -11.72 -2.32
N MET A 120 -5.39 -10.78 -1.50
CA MET A 120 -6.79 -10.36 -1.51
C MET A 120 -6.89 -8.87 -1.80
N VAL A 121 -7.77 -8.52 -2.74
CA VAL A 121 -8.06 -7.15 -3.11
C VAL A 121 -9.56 -6.96 -3.00
N LEU A 122 -9.98 -6.01 -2.18
CA LEU A 122 -11.37 -5.61 -2.04
C LEU A 122 -11.48 -4.12 -2.35
N VAL A 123 -12.26 -3.79 -3.36
CA VAL A 123 -12.54 -2.40 -3.74
C VAL A 123 -14.04 -2.17 -3.70
N THR A 124 -14.48 -1.17 -2.96
CA THR A 124 -15.89 -0.82 -2.84
C THR A 124 -16.11 0.59 -3.39
N GLY A 125 -16.90 0.70 -4.45
CA GLY A 125 -17.14 1.96 -5.13
C GLY A 125 -17.96 1.80 -6.41
N PRO A 126 -18.68 2.86 -6.84
CA PRO A 126 -19.36 2.88 -8.14
C PRO A 126 -18.41 2.84 -9.33
N SER A 127 -17.18 3.36 -9.20
CA SER A 127 -16.18 3.38 -10.27
C SER A 127 -14.86 2.77 -9.79
N ALA A 128 -14.59 1.52 -10.15
CA ALA A 128 -13.38 0.82 -9.72
C ALA A 128 -12.67 0.16 -10.90
N VAL A 129 -11.36 0.34 -10.99
CA VAL A 129 -10.46 -0.42 -11.87
C VAL A 129 -9.50 -1.20 -10.98
N VAL A 130 -9.46 -2.52 -11.16
CA VAL A 130 -8.58 -3.41 -10.42
C VAL A 130 -7.78 -4.27 -11.39
N MET A 131 -6.47 -4.22 -11.28
CA MET A 131 -5.56 -5.15 -11.95
C MET A 131 -4.74 -5.89 -10.90
N VAL A 132 -4.75 -7.22 -10.98
CA VAL A 132 -3.91 -8.08 -10.16
C VAL A 132 -3.10 -8.95 -11.09
N LEU A 133 -1.78 -8.87 -11.00
CA LEU A 133 -0.85 -9.69 -11.76
C LEU A 133 0.01 -10.49 -10.77
N LEU A 134 -0.17 -11.81 -10.83
CA LEU A 134 0.59 -12.78 -10.04
C LEU A 134 1.54 -13.51 -10.98
N ASN A 135 2.83 -13.25 -10.84
CA ASN A 135 3.86 -14.02 -11.53
C ASN A 135 4.42 -15.07 -10.58
N ILE A 136 3.75 -16.22 -10.55
CA ILE A 136 4.13 -17.37 -9.74
C ILE A 136 4.98 -18.32 -10.59
N TYR A 137 6.22 -18.54 -10.17
CA TYR A 137 7.16 -19.42 -10.85
C TYR A 137 7.77 -20.40 -9.86
N THR A 138 8.06 -21.61 -10.34
CA THR A 138 8.77 -22.63 -9.58
C THR A 138 10.28 -22.34 -9.60
N VAL A 139 10.95 -22.49 -8.45
CA VAL A 139 12.42 -22.42 -8.33
C VAL A 139 13.04 -23.78 -8.61
#